data_AF-A0A842KVU5-F1
#
_entry.id   AF-A0A842KVU5-F1
#
_cell.length_a   1.000
_cell.length_b   1.000
_cell.length_c   1.000
_cell.angle_alpha   90.00
_cell.angle_beta   90.00
_cell.angle_gamma   90.00
#
_symmetry.space_group_name_H-M   'P 1'
#
loop_
_entity.id
_entity.type
_entity.pdbx_description
1 polymer ?
#
loop_
_entity_poly.entity_id
_entity_poly.type
_entity_poly.pdbx_seq_one_letter_code
_entity_poly.pdbx_strand_id
1 'polypeptide(L)'
;VNNKVPSNIGKKNKTILIVSQWTVTDINADLAKKLSRMIDDHYRIVFRLHPGEVAFKERYQGLFNYKNIEVNSSGDIYELIHSSDYVVSVYSTTIFEAASFGKPVYIYRHPLSELYIPENLGLWFSDAEELLELIRNDKRADNSYDLNYFWNKNWKENYISFLEHEIGI
;
A
#
# COMPACT_ATOMS: atom_id res chain seq x y z
N VAL A 1 -39.45 -11.83 -5.82
CA VAL A 1 -38.23 -11.42 -6.57
C VAL A 1 -37.03 -11.86 -5.75
N ASN A 2 -36.19 -12.72 -6.33
CA ASN A 2 -35.11 -13.42 -5.64
C ASN A 2 -33.96 -12.48 -5.24
N ASN A 3 -33.77 -12.25 -3.94
CA ASN A 3 -32.52 -11.70 -3.41
C ASN A 3 -31.46 -12.82 -3.41
N LYS A 4 -30.67 -12.92 -4.48
CA LYS A 4 -29.41 -13.68 -4.44
C LYS A 4 -28.41 -12.85 -3.65
N VAL A 5 -28.21 -13.21 -2.38
CA VAL A 5 -26.96 -12.87 -1.67
C VAL A 5 -25.83 -13.51 -2.47
N PRO A 6 -24.79 -12.76 -2.92
CA PRO A 6 -23.66 -13.39 -3.60
C PRO A 6 -22.97 -14.33 -2.60
N SER A 7 -22.98 -15.62 -2.88
CA SER A 7 -22.26 -16.59 -2.06
C SER A 7 -20.75 -16.40 -2.27
N ASN A 8 -20.03 -15.95 -1.25
CA ASN A 8 -18.55 -15.84 -1.24
C ASN A 8 -17.83 -17.20 -1.20
N ILE A 9 -18.52 -18.29 -1.54
CA ILE A 9 -17.98 -19.64 -1.50
C ILE A 9 -16.98 -19.78 -2.66
N GLY A 10 -15.68 -19.74 -2.34
CA GLY A 10 -14.58 -19.99 -3.29
C GLY A 10 -13.66 -18.81 -3.60
N LYS A 11 -13.91 -17.59 -3.09
CA LYS A 11 -12.96 -16.47 -3.26
C LYS A 11 -11.83 -16.58 -2.24
N LYS A 12 -10.58 -16.50 -2.71
CA LYS A 12 -9.39 -16.40 -1.84
C LYS A 12 -9.46 -15.09 -1.06
N ASN A 13 -9.19 -15.14 0.25
CA ASN A 13 -9.11 -13.94 1.07
C ASN A 13 -7.97 -13.04 0.56
N LYS A 14 -8.27 -11.77 0.32
CA LYS A 14 -7.31 -10.77 -0.17
C LYS A 14 -7.06 -9.69 0.88
N THR A 15 -5.82 -9.20 0.93
CA THR A 15 -5.37 -8.19 1.90
C THR A 15 -4.98 -6.91 1.18
N ILE A 16 -5.57 -5.79 1.59
CA ILE A 16 -5.24 -4.44 1.14
C ILE A 16 -4.41 -3.78 2.24
N LEU A 17 -3.15 -3.46 1.95
CA LEU A 17 -2.29 -2.73 2.88
C LEU A 17 -2.41 -1.23 2.58
N ILE A 18 -3.02 -0.47 3.49
CA ILE A 18 -3.00 0.99 3.45
C ILE A 18 -1.88 1.47 4.36
N VAL A 19 -0.90 2.18 3.79
CA VAL A 19 0.22 2.75 4.52
C VAL A 19 -0.12 4.19 4.87
N SER A 20 -0.24 4.49 6.16
CA SER A 20 -0.58 5.83 6.62
C SER A 20 0.62 6.77 6.56
N GLN A 21 0.31 8.06 6.63
CA GLN A 21 1.28 9.12 6.71
C GLN A 21 0.73 10.27 7.54
N TRP A 22 1.54 10.76 8.48
CA TRP A 22 1.12 11.72 9.52
C TRP A 22 0.56 13.03 8.97
N THR A 23 1.06 13.51 7.82
CA THR A 23 0.59 14.76 7.20
C THR A 23 -0.78 14.64 6.52
N VAL A 24 -1.29 13.42 6.32
CA VAL A 24 -2.53 13.12 5.58
C VAL A 24 -3.35 12.06 6.32
N THR A 25 -3.32 12.11 7.66
CA THR A 25 -4.02 11.20 8.57
C THR A 25 -5.50 11.03 8.20
N ASP A 26 -6.21 12.16 8.02
CA ASP A 26 -7.65 12.15 7.77
C ASP A 26 -8.00 11.52 6.42
N ILE A 27 -7.20 11.79 5.38
CA ILE A 27 -7.38 11.20 4.05
C ILE A 27 -7.24 9.68 4.12
N ASN A 28 -6.17 9.19 4.75
CA ASN A 28 -5.94 7.75 4.89
C ASN A 28 -7.06 7.07 5.68
N ALA A 29 -7.44 7.65 6.82
CA ALA A 29 -8.47 7.08 7.69
C ALA A 29 -9.86 7.12 7.03
N ASP A 30 -10.22 8.20 6.32
CA ASP A 30 -11.49 8.29 5.59
C ASP A 30 -11.54 7.29 4.43
N LEU A 31 -10.45 7.18 3.66
CA LEU A 31 -10.32 6.18 2.60
C LEU A 31 -10.54 4.76 3.13
N ALA A 32 -9.89 4.39 4.24
CA ALA A 32 -10.03 3.07 4.85
C ALA A 32 -11.48 2.79 5.29
N LYS A 33 -12.15 3.77 5.91
CA LYS A 33 -13.56 3.67 6.34
C LYS A 33 -14.50 3.50 5.16
N LYS A 34 -14.35 4.32 4.11
CA LYS A 34 -15.20 4.26 2.90
C LYS A 34 -15.01 2.92 2.21
N LEU A 35 -13.76 2.55 1.94
CA LEU A 35 -13.43 1.28 1.27
C LEU A 35 -13.95 0.08 2.06
N SER A 36 -13.76 0.05 3.39
CA SER A 36 -14.26 -1.01 4.27
C SER A 36 -15.76 -1.27 4.15
N ARG A 37 -16.57 -0.23 3.91
CA ARG A 37 -18.03 -0.35 3.73
C ARG A 37 -18.43 -0.90 2.36
N MET A 38 -17.54 -0.82 1.37
CA MET A 38 -17.82 -1.12 -0.03
C MET A 38 -17.22 -2.44 -0.51
N ILE A 39 -16.15 -2.91 0.13
CA ILE A 39 -15.48 -4.17 -0.19
C ILE A 39 -16.27 -5.38 0.31
N ASP A 40 -16.21 -6.47 -0.45
CA ASP A 40 -16.82 -7.75 -0.09
C ASP A 40 -16.10 -8.38 1.13
N ASP A 41 -16.78 -9.29 1.85
CA ASP A 41 -16.24 -9.94 3.08
C ASP A 41 -14.96 -10.78 2.87
N HIS A 42 -14.60 -11.13 1.63
CA HIS A 42 -13.33 -11.83 1.35
C HIS A 42 -12.13 -10.87 1.26
N TYR A 43 -12.33 -9.57 1.44
CA TYR A 43 -11.25 -8.60 1.59
C TYR A 43 -11.08 -8.18 3.06
N ARG A 44 -9.84 -7.93 3.45
CA ARG A 44 -9.49 -7.21 4.67
C ARG A 44 -8.54 -6.05 4.37
N ILE A 45 -8.58 -5.03 5.21
CA ILE A 45 -7.68 -3.89 5.19
C ILE A 45 -6.72 -4.01 6.37
N VAL A 46 -5.42 -3.96 6.09
CA VAL A 46 -4.40 -3.68 7.10
C VAL A 46 -4.04 -2.21 6.98
N PHE A 47 -4.40 -1.43 7.98
CA PHE A 47 -4.07 -0.01 8.08
C PHE A 47 -2.78 0.13 8.89
N ARG A 48 -1.65 0.26 8.21
CA ARG A 48 -0.33 0.36 8.84
C ARG A 48 -0.03 1.79 9.24
N LEU A 49 0.15 2.02 10.54
CA LEU A 49 0.60 3.30 11.07
C LEU A 49 2.04 3.62 10.65
N HIS A 50 2.31 4.86 10.26
CA HIS A 50 3.67 5.37 10.14
C HIS A 50 4.35 5.33 11.52
N PRO A 51 5.67 5.05 11.63
CA PRO A 51 6.35 4.94 12.92
C PRO A 51 6.12 6.14 13.86
N GLY A 52 6.15 7.35 13.31
CA GLY A 52 5.87 8.60 14.06
C GLY A 52 4.43 8.75 14.56
N GLU A 53 3.50 7.89 14.14
CA GLU A 53 2.08 7.93 14.50
C GLU A 53 1.71 6.89 15.56
N VAL A 54 2.61 5.93 15.84
CA VAL A 54 2.35 4.82 16.77
C VAL A 54 2.00 5.32 18.17
N ALA A 55 2.69 6.37 18.63
CA ALA A 55 2.43 7.00 19.93
C ALA A 55 1.11 7.78 20.00
N PHE A 56 0.42 7.97 18.86
CA PHE A 56 -0.84 8.72 18.73
C PHE A 56 -1.95 7.85 18.12
N LYS A 57 -1.89 6.53 18.36
CA LYS A 57 -2.81 5.54 17.80
C LYS A 57 -4.29 5.84 18.11
N GLU A 58 -4.58 6.56 19.18
CA GLU A 58 -5.92 6.96 19.60
C GLU A 58 -6.62 7.85 18.55
N ARG A 59 -5.86 8.59 17.72
CA ARG A 59 -6.39 9.35 16.58
C ARG A 59 -7.12 8.45 15.57
N TYR A 60 -6.76 7.17 15.55
CA TYR A 60 -7.30 6.16 14.66
C TYR A 60 -8.45 5.34 15.27
N GLN A 61 -8.95 5.72 16.45
CA GLN A 61 -10.02 4.98 17.15
C GLN A 61 -11.26 4.71 16.30
N GLY A 62 -11.57 5.62 15.36
CA GLY A 62 -12.69 5.44 14.44
C GLY A 62 -12.54 4.24 13.50
N LEU A 63 -11.34 3.67 13.35
CA LEU A 63 -11.09 2.48 12.54
C LEU A 63 -11.34 1.17 13.30
N PHE A 64 -11.21 1.16 14.63
CA PHE A 64 -11.35 -0.07 15.44
C PHE A 64 -12.76 -0.67 15.40
N ASN A 65 -13.76 0.10 15.01
CA ASN A 65 -15.15 -0.34 14.91
C ASN A 65 -15.46 -1.14 13.63
N TYR A 66 -14.50 -1.28 12.72
CA TYR A 66 -14.69 -1.98 11.46
C TYR A 66 -14.12 -3.39 11.51
N LYS A 67 -14.98 -4.41 11.35
CA LYS A 67 -14.63 -5.83 11.43
C LYS A 67 -13.54 -6.29 10.45
N ASN A 68 -13.38 -5.58 9.34
CA ASN A 68 -12.47 -5.88 8.24
C ASN A 68 -11.28 -4.91 8.17
N ILE A 69 -11.07 -4.08 9.20
CA ILE A 69 -9.89 -3.22 9.32
C ILE A 69 -9.05 -3.68 10.51
N GLU A 70 -7.79 -4.00 10.26
CA GLU A 70 -6.77 -4.20 11.27
C GLU A 70 -5.87 -2.95 11.31
N VAL A 71 -5.87 -2.21 12.43
CA VAL A 71 -4.90 -1.12 12.62
C VAL A 71 -3.61 -1.70 13.18
N ASN A 72 -2.59 -1.75 12.34
CA ASN A 72 -1.30 -2.33 12.64
C ASN A 72 -0.28 -1.24 12.99
N SER A 73 0.39 -1.38 14.14
CA SER A 73 1.34 -0.38 14.68
C SER A 73 2.74 -0.93 14.93
N SER A 74 3.04 -2.16 14.50
CA SER A 74 4.26 -2.88 14.84
C SER A 74 4.50 -4.03 13.88
N GLY A 75 5.73 -4.55 13.83
CA GLY A 75 6.14 -5.60 12.90
C GLY A 75 6.81 -5.04 11.65
N ASP A 76 7.38 -5.96 10.86
CA ASP A 76 8.16 -5.64 9.67
C ASP A 76 7.24 -5.24 8.51
N ILE A 77 7.56 -4.10 7.88
CA ILE A 77 6.83 -3.62 6.71
C ILE A 77 6.99 -4.56 5.52
N TYR A 78 8.14 -5.23 5.36
CA TYR A 78 8.38 -6.13 4.25
C TYR A 78 7.52 -7.40 4.33
N GLU A 79 7.28 -7.92 5.54
CA GLU A 79 6.34 -9.02 5.76
C GLU A 79 4.90 -8.61 5.42
N LEU A 80 4.50 -7.38 5.78
CA LEU A 80 3.19 -6.83 5.45
C LEU A 80 3.02 -6.64 3.94
N ILE A 81 4.03 -6.11 3.24
CA ILE A 81 4.03 -6.01 1.78
C ILE A 81 3.96 -7.40 1.16
N HIS A 82 4.77 -8.35 1.61
CA HIS A 82 4.80 -9.70 1.06
C HIS A 82 3.45 -10.41 1.22
N SER A 83 2.79 -10.25 2.37
CA SER A 83 1.50 -10.87 2.69
C SER A 83 0.28 -10.11 2.14
N SER A 84 0.46 -8.92 1.58
CA SER A 84 -0.62 -8.16 0.95
C SER A 84 -0.79 -8.48 -0.54
N ASP A 85 -2.00 -8.32 -1.03
CA ASP A 85 -2.32 -8.42 -2.47
C ASP A 85 -2.22 -7.05 -3.15
N TYR A 86 -2.49 -5.97 -2.41
CA TYR A 86 -2.45 -4.59 -2.89
C TYR A 86 -1.80 -3.68 -1.85
N VAL A 87 -1.01 -2.70 -2.31
CA VAL A 87 -0.43 -1.65 -1.47
C VAL A 87 -0.99 -0.30 -1.89
N VAL A 88 -1.51 0.46 -0.93
CA VAL A 88 -2.20 1.73 -1.13
C VAL A 88 -1.54 2.78 -0.25
N SER A 89 -1.25 3.95 -0.82
CA SER A 89 -0.67 5.07 -0.06
C SER A 89 -0.95 6.40 -0.77
N VAL A 90 -0.88 7.51 -0.03
CA VAL A 90 -0.74 8.84 -0.63
C VAL A 90 0.69 9.01 -1.12
N TYR A 91 1.65 8.96 -0.20
CA TYR A 91 3.07 8.96 -0.49
C TYR A 91 3.83 8.31 0.66
N SER A 92 4.85 7.51 0.35
CA SER A 92 5.71 6.83 1.32
C SER A 92 6.91 6.28 0.57
N THR A 93 8.01 5.96 1.25
CA THR A 93 9.01 5.10 0.59
C THR A 93 8.37 3.77 0.27
N THR A 94 7.56 3.20 1.18
CA THR A 94 6.92 1.86 1.11
C THR A 94 6.36 1.45 -0.26
N ILE A 95 5.87 2.40 -1.06
CA ILE A 95 5.35 2.12 -2.40
C ILE A 95 6.46 1.76 -3.41
N PHE A 96 7.67 2.30 -3.25
CA PHE A 96 8.85 1.97 -4.05
C PHE A 96 9.36 0.56 -3.73
N GLU A 97 9.36 0.14 -2.46
CA GLU A 97 9.68 -1.24 -2.06
C GLU A 97 8.58 -2.21 -2.53
N ALA A 98 7.30 -1.83 -2.42
CA ALA A 98 6.20 -2.66 -2.92
C ALA A 98 6.27 -2.87 -4.44
N ALA A 99 6.56 -1.80 -5.20
CA ALA A 99 6.77 -1.88 -6.63
C ALA A 99 7.96 -2.80 -6.99
N SER A 100 9.07 -2.73 -6.23
CA SER A 100 10.23 -3.60 -6.46
C SER A 100 9.95 -5.08 -6.19
N PHE A 101 9.00 -5.38 -5.29
CA PHE A 101 8.49 -6.73 -5.06
C PHE A 101 7.40 -7.15 -6.07
N GLY A 102 7.12 -6.35 -7.10
CA GLY A 102 6.12 -6.64 -8.11
C GLY A 102 4.69 -6.61 -7.58
N LYS A 103 4.46 -5.92 -6.45
CA LYS A 103 3.12 -5.75 -5.89
C LYS A 103 2.34 -4.68 -6.66
N PRO A 104 1.02 -4.86 -6.86
CA PRO A 104 0.16 -3.77 -7.30
C PRO A 104 0.22 -2.59 -6.30
N VAL A 105 0.59 -1.42 -6.81
CA VAL A 105 0.68 -0.17 -6.05
C VAL A 105 -0.39 0.79 -6.55
N TYR A 106 -1.21 1.29 -5.62
CA TYR A 106 -2.25 2.28 -5.88
C TYR A 106 -1.95 3.57 -5.12
N ILE A 107 -1.93 4.70 -5.83
CA ILE A 107 -1.47 5.99 -5.33
C ILE A 107 -2.66 6.96 -5.28
N TYR A 108 -2.97 7.47 -4.09
CA TYR A 108 -4.04 8.45 -3.91
C TYR A 108 -3.59 9.81 -4.46
N ARG A 109 -4.35 10.40 -5.39
CA ARG A 109 -4.09 11.72 -5.98
C ARG A 109 -4.19 12.82 -4.93
N HIS A 110 -3.05 13.42 -4.63
CA HIS A 110 -2.89 14.52 -3.68
C HIS A 110 -1.65 15.34 -4.08
N PRO A 111 -1.60 16.66 -3.82
CA PRO A 111 -0.43 17.48 -4.18
C PRO A 111 0.92 16.92 -3.70
N LEU A 112 0.95 16.30 -2.50
CA LEU A 112 2.16 15.64 -1.98
C LEU A 112 2.54 14.38 -2.77
N SER A 113 1.56 13.58 -3.19
CA SER A 113 1.83 12.40 -4.00
C SER A 113 2.34 12.79 -5.39
N GLU A 114 1.75 13.80 -6.02
CA GLU A 114 2.15 14.31 -7.34
C GLU A 114 3.56 14.90 -7.32
N LEU A 115 3.96 15.49 -6.18
CA LEU A 115 5.29 16.02 -5.99
C LEU A 115 6.36 14.95 -5.81
N TYR A 116 6.05 13.87 -5.07
CA TYR A 116 7.06 12.90 -4.63
C TYR A 116 7.05 11.58 -5.40
N ILE A 117 5.94 11.21 -6.03
CA ILE A 117 5.75 9.90 -6.63
C ILE A 117 5.74 10.01 -8.16
N PRO A 118 6.61 9.28 -8.88
CA PRO A 118 6.57 9.27 -10.33
C PRO A 118 5.24 8.73 -10.88
N GLU A 119 4.72 9.37 -11.93
CA GLU A 119 3.39 9.07 -12.48
C GLU A 119 3.24 7.61 -12.95
N ASN A 120 4.31 7.00 -13.43
CA ASN A 120 4.31 5.63 -13.94
C ASN A 120 4.76 4.56 -12.91
N LEU A 121 4.91 4.90 -11.62
CA LEU A 121 5.27 3.92 -10.58
C LEU A 121 4.11 2.98 -10.22
N GLY A 122 2.87 3.46 -10.33
CA GLY A 122 1.66 2.73 -9.94
C GLY A 122 0.42 3.29 -10.60
N LEU A 123 -0.76 2.77 -10.24
CA LEU A 123 -2.03 3.32 -10.73
C LEU A 123 -2.56 4.36 -9.76
N TRP A 124 -3.03 5.48 -10.32
CA TRP A 124 -3.52 6.60 -9.55
C TRP A 124 -5.04 6.56 -9.41
N PHE A 125 -5.55 6.99 -8.26
CA PHE A 125 -6.98 7.07 -7.96
C PHE A 125 -7.27 8.30 -7.09
N SER A 126 -8.52 8.76 -7.10
CA SER A 126 -8.94 10.00 -6.42
C SER A 126 -9.90 9.75 -5.26
N ASP A 127 -10.56 8.58 -5.22
CA ASP A 127 -11.54 8.23 -4.20
C ASP A 127 -11.65 6.70 -3.96
N ALA A 128 -12.51 6.30 -3.03
CA ALA A 128 -12.67 4.91 -2.63
C ALA A 128 -13.33 4.06 -3.73
N GLU A 129 -14.19 4.66 -4.54
CA GLU A 129 -14.89 4.05 -5.68
C GLU A 129 -13.90 3.68 -6.79
N GLU A 130 -13.04 4.62 -7.20
CA GLU A 130 -11.97 4.36 -8.17
C GLU A 130 -11.00 3.30 -7.65
N LEU A 131 -10.57 3.39 -6.39
CA LEU A 131 -9.70 2.38 -5.77
C LEU A 131 -10.35 0.98 -5.80
N LEU A 132 -11.64 0.90 -5.47
CA LEU A 132 -12.38 -0.36 -5.50
C LEU A 132 -12.45 -0.94 -6.92
N GLU A 133 -12.62 -0.10 -7.93
CA GLU A 133 -12.60 -0.53 -9.34
C GLU A 133 -11.23 -1.10 -9.73
N LEU A 134 -10.13 -0.46 -9.34
CA LEU A 134 -8.77 -0.95 -9.58
C LEU A 134 -8.58 -2.34 -8.94
N ILE A 135 -8.96 -2.48 -7.66
CA ILE A 135 -8.85 -3.73 -6.90
C ILE A 135 -9.70 -4.85 -7.52
N ARG A 136 -10.97 -4.57 -7.85
CA ARG A 136 -11.89 -5.59 -8.39
C ARG A 136 -11.43 -6.15 -9.72
N ASN A 137 -10.81 -5.31 -10.55
CA ASN A 137 -10.31 -5.69 -11.86
C ASN A 137 -8.86 -6.20 -11.83
N ASP A 138 -8.24 -6.31 -10.64
CA ASP A 138 -6.81 -6.61 -10.46
C ASP A 138 -5.92 -5.75 -11.37
N LYS A 139 -6.29 -4.49 -11.61
CA LYS A 139 -5.55 -3.61 -12.51
C LYS A 139 -4.16 -3.37 -11.95
N ARG A 140 -3.15 -3.44 -12.81
CA ARG A 140 -1.75 -3.18 -12.50
C ARG A 140 -1.23 -2.12 -13.44
N ALA A 141 -0.31 -1.29 -12.98
CA ALA A 141 0.42 -0.41 -13.88
C ALA A 141 1.23 -1.28 -14.84
N ASP A 142 1.32 -0.86 -16.10
CA ASP A 142 2.39 -1.33 -16.97
C ASP A 142 3.69 -0.82 -16.36
N ASN A 143 4.45 -1.71 -15.73
CA ASN A 143 5.71 -1.44 -15.01
C ASN A 143 6.80 -0.90 -15.93
N SER A 144 6.56 0.29 -16.50
CA SER A 144 7.45 1.02 -17.40
C SER A 144 8.45 1.89 -16.64
N TYR A 145 8.28 2.03 -15.32
CA TYR A 145 9.25 2.73 -14.50
C TYR A 145 10.53 1.90 -14.35
N ASP A 146 11.68 2.54 -14.59
CA ASP A 146 12.96 1.89 -14.36
C ASP A 146 13.24 1.76 -12.87
N LEU A 147 12.81 0.63 -12.28
CA LEU A 147 13.10 0.31 -10.89
C LEU A 147 14.61 0.26 -10.59
N ASN A 148 15.48 0.11 -11.60
CA ASN A 148 16.93 0.15 -11.38
C ASN A 148 17.42 1.52 -10.89
N TYR A 149 16.67 2.59 -11.16
CA TYR A 149 17.00 3.93 -10.67
C TYR A 149 17.00 3.97 -9.13
N PHE A 150 15.99 3.35 -8.50
CA PHE A 150 15.88 3.27 -7.04
C PHE A 150 16.58 2.03 -6.46
N TRP A 151 16.44 0.90 -7.15
CA TRP A 151 16.88 -0.42 -6.72
C TRP A 151 17.89 -0.97 -7.72
N ASN A 152 19.10 -0.41 -7.70
CA ASN A 152 20.16 -0.80 -8.63
C ASN A 152 20.44 -2.31 -8.53
N LYS A 153 20.22 -3.06 -9.62
CA LYS A 153 20.43 -4.52 -9.64
C LYS A 153 21.86 -4.94 -9.31
N ASN A 154 22.83 -4.06 -9.55
CA ASN A 154 24.24 -4.29 -9.29
C ASN A 154 24.69 -3.67 -7.95
N TRP A 155 23.77 -3.35 -7.04
CA TRP A 155 24.10 -2.69 -5.77
C TRP A 155 25.17 -3.46 -4.98
N LYS A 156 25.15 -4.79 -5.06
CA LYS A 156 26.08 -5.65 -4.33
C LYS A 156 27.48 -5.55 -4.92
N GLU A 157 27.61 -5.66 -6.23
CA GLU A 157 28.88 -5.53 -6.95
C GLU A 157 29.45 -4.13 -6.77
N ASN A 158 28.60 -3.10 -6.87
CA ASN A 158 29.00 -1.71 -6.65
C ASN A 158 29.52 -1.50 -5.21
N TYR A 159 28.86 -2.11 -4.22
CA TYR A 159 29.27 -2.00 -2.82
C TYR A 159 30.59 -2.75 -2.56
N ILE A 160 30.76 -3.94 -3.11
CA ILE A 160 32.02 -4.70 -3.03
C ILE A 160 33.15 -3.89 -3.67
N SER A 161 32.95 -3.37 -4.88
CA SER A 161 33.96 -2.56 -5.57
C SER A 161 34.38 -1.32 -4.77
N PHE A 162 33.43 -0.69 -4.08
CA PHE A 162 33.73 0.43 -3.18
C PHE A 162 34.62 0.01 -2.00
N LEU A 163 34.31 -1.12 -1.36
CA LEU A 163 35.10 -1.64 -0.24
C LEU A 163 36.53 -2.02 -0.67
N GLU A 164 36.67 -2.69 -1.82
CA GLU A 164 37.97 -3.07 -2.37
C GLU A 164 38.83 -1.84 -2.70
N HIS A 165 38.24 -0.80 -3.28
CA HIS A 165 38.97 0.39 -3.74
C HIS A 165 39.33 1.35 -2.59
N GLU A 166 38.41 1.61 -1.67
CA GLU A 166 38.59 2.64 -0.63
C GLU A 166 39.14 2.07 0.68
N ILE A 167 38.83 0.81 0.99
CA ILE A 167 39.18 0.18 2.27
C ILE A 167 40.24 -0.93 2.07
N GLY A 168 40.39 -1.48 0.85
CA GLY A 168 41.39 -2.50 0.54
C GLY A 168 41.06 -3.87 1.14
N ILE A 169 39.78 -4.14 1.40
CA ILE A 169 39.25 -5.44 1.86
C ILE A 169 38.46 -6.15 0.76
#